data_AF-A0A535CG60-F1
#
_entry.id   AF-A0A535CG60-F1
#
_cell.length_a   1.000
_cell.length_b   1.000
_cell.length_c   1.000
_cell.angle_alpha   90.00
_cell.angle_beta   90.00
_cell.angle_gamma   90.00
#
_symmetry.space_group_name_H-M   'P 1'
#
loop_
_entity.id
_entity.type
_entity.pdbx_description
1 polymer ?
#
loop_
_entity_poly.entity_id
_entity_poly.type
_entity_poly.pdbx_seq_one_letter_code
_entity_poly.pdbx_strand_id
1 'polypeptide(L)'
;MTRRVLRDLLPVVAVATGFVVAWKLLVVIGGYPTFILPPPEVVASRLVAAWRDGTIEPHVATTLTEILLGFLIGSGLALVTGYALARSRLAERLLSPYLVAAQATPILALAPLIALWFGTGLASKVIICSLIVFFPIAVATMVGVRSVDRQLLEVGRVYRATPLQVLTRLEIPGALPLIFGGIRVGATLAVIGAIIGEWAGGESGLGVLINLARGSLFDTPLLFATLLTIAALGVALYWLILLVEHQLVGERG
;
A
#
# COMPACT_ATOMS: atom_id res chain seq x y z
N MET A 1 23.70 10.45 -20.17
CA MET A 1 22.45 10.10 -19.46
C MET A 1 22.04 8.64 -19.72
N THR A 2 22.03 8.18 -20.98
CA THR A 2 21.66 6.82 -21.41
C THR A 2 22.49 5.67 -20.78
N ARG A 3 23.80 5.84 -20.59
CA ARG A 3 24.66 4.79 -19.99
C ARG A 3 24.44 4.54 -18.49
N ARG A 4 23.96 5.52 -17.73
CA ARG A 4 23.62 5.33 -16.30
C ARG A 4 22.29 4.60 -16.15
N VAL A 5 21.27 5.05 -16.88
CA VAL A 5 19.95 4.38 -16.92
C VAL A 5 20.09 2.92 -17.36
N LEU A 6 20.90 2.62 -18.38
CA LEU A 6 21.13 1.24 -18.83
C LEU A 6 21.80 0.37 -17.75
N ARG A 7 22.74 0.94 -16.99
CA ARG A 7 23.48 0.25 -15.92
C ARG A 7 22.59 -0.04 -14.70
N ASP A 8 21.63 0.84 -14.41
CA ASP A 8 20.71 0.68 -13.29
C ASP A 8 19.53 -0.25 -13.63
N LEU A 9 19.12 -0.33 -14.90
CA LEU A 9 18.04 -1.22 -15.36
C LEU A 9 18.50 -2.66 -15.59
N LEU A 10 19.75 -2.88 -15.99
CA LEU A 10 20.30 -4.21 -16.26
C LEU A 10 20.15 -5.22 -15.09
N PRO A 11 20.46 -4.88 -13.82
CA PRO A 11 20.26 -5.82 -12.72
C PRO A 11 18.77 -6.12 -12.47
N VAL A 12 17.89 -5.13 -12.62
CA VAL A 12 16.44 -5.31 -12.43
C VAL A 12 15.87 -6.26 -13.48
N VAL A 13 16.22 -6.04 -14.76
CA VAL A 13 15.82 -6.92 -15.85
C VAL A 13 16.40 -8.31 -15.67
N ALA A 14 17.68 -8.44 -15.29
CA ALA A 14 18.33 -9.73 -15.06
C ALA A 14 17.63 -10.53 -13.96
N VAL A 15 17.26 -9.90 -12.84
CA VAL A 15 16.52 -10.55 -11.74
C VAL A 15 15.11 -10.96 -12.20
N ALA A 16 14.41 -10.09 -12.91
CA ALA A 16 13.07 -10.41 -13.43
C ALA A 16 13.11 -11.58 -14.43
N THR A 17 14.07 -11.57 -15.36
CA THR A 17 14.28 -12.68 -16.31
C THR A 17 14.67 -13.96 -15.58
N GLY A 18 15.59 -13.88 -14.60
CA GLY A 18 15.98 -15.02 -13.77
C GLY A 18 14.79 -15.64 -13.04
N PHE A 19 13.89 -14.83 -12.50
CA PHE A 19 12.65 -15.28 -11.87
C PHE A 19 11.74 -16.02 -12.85
N VAL A 20 11.50 -15.46 -14.05
CA VAL A 20 10.64 -16.09 -15.08
C VAL A 20 11.23 -17.41 -15.56
N VAL A 21 12.55 -17.45 -15.78
CA VAL A 21 13.26 -18.68 -16.19
C VAL A 21 13.17 -19.73 -15.09
N ALA A 22 13.41 -19.36 -13.83
CA ALA A 22 13.29 -20.27 -12.69
C ALA A 22 11.87 -20.83 -12.55
N TRP A 23 10.84 -20.00 -12.69
CA TRP A 23 9.45 -20.44 -12.69
C TRP A 23 9.16 -21.42 -13.84
N LYS A 24 9.59 -21.09 -15.07
CA LYS A 24 9.42 -21.98 -16.23
C LYS A 24 10.11 -23.32 -16.01
N LEU A 25 11.35 -23.32 -15.53
CA LEU A 25 12.12 -24.53 -15.25
C LEU A 25 11.43 -25.38 -14.18
N LEU A 26 10.90 -24.76 -13.12
CA LEU A 26 10.19 -25.47 -12.06
C LEU A 26 8.92 -26.17 -12.58
N VAL A 27 8.17 -25.52 -13.48
CA VAL A 27 6.99 -26.13 -14.11
C VAL A 27 7.39 -27.29 -15.02
N VAL A 28 8.41 -27.10 -15.87
CA VAL A 28 8.84 -28.10 -16.85
C VAL A 28 9.49 -29.31 -16.17
N ILE A 29 10.39 -29.10 -15.22
CA ILE A 29 11.10 -30.17 -14.49
C ILE A 29 10.14 -30.91 -13.55
N GLY A 30 9.26 -30.17 -12.85
CA GLY A 30 8.29 -30.75 -11.93
C GLY A 30 7.11 -31.45 -12.60
N GLY A 31 6.90 -31.23 -13.91
CA GLY A 31 5.77 -31.80 -14.65
C GLY A 31 4.41 -31.35 -14.10
N TYR A 32 4.34 -30.16 -13.51
CA TYR A 32 3.12 -29.70 -12.83
C TYR A 32 2.00 -29.41 -13.84
N PRO A 33 0.76 -29.86 -13.58
CA PRO A 33 -0.36 -29.53 -14.43
C PRO A 33 -0.75 -28.05 -14.28
N THR A 34 -1.28 -27.45 -15.34
CA THR A 34 -1.60 -26.01 -15.45
C THR A 34 -2.57 -25.50 -14.37
N PHE A 35 -3.46 -26.36 -13.87
CA PHE A 35 -4.39 -25.99 -12.80
C PHE A 35 -3.72 -25.86 -11.42
N ILE A 36 -2.53 -26.45 -11.22
CA ILE A 36 -1.72 -26.31 -10.01
C ILE A 36 -0.74 -25.15 -10.18
N LEU A 37 0.09 -25.21 -11.22
CA LEU A 37 1.09 -24.21 -11.51
C LEU A 37 1.20 -23.97 -13.02
N PRO A 38 0.53 -22.93 -13.55
CA PRO A 38 0.58 -22.62 -14.96
C PRO A 38 1.98 -22.12 -15.37
N PRO A 39 2.48 -22.49 -16.56
CA PRO A 39 3.68 -21.89 -17.12
C PRO A 39 3.53 -20.37 -17.30
N PRO A 40 4.63 -19.58 -17.19
CA PRO A 40 4.57 -18.13 -17.31
C PRO A 40 3.98 -17.64 -18.64
N GLU A 41 4.20 -18.34 -19.76
CA GLU A 41 3.63 -17.97 -21.06
C GLU A 41 2.10 -18.15 -21.13
N VAL A 42 1.57 -19.13 -20.39
CA VAL A 42 0.11 -19.35 -20.27
C VAL A 42 -0.51 -18.24 -19.43
N VAL A 43 0.15 -17.84 -18.34
CA VAL A 43 -0.29 -16.70 -17.52
C VAL A 43 -0.24 -15.39 -18.32
N ALA A 44 0.84 -15.15 -19.07
CA ALA A 44 1.01 -13.95 -19.88
C ALA A 44 -0.06 -13.85 -21.00
N SER A 45 -0.29 -14.94 -21.73
CA SER A 45 -1.34 -14.98 -22.76
C SER A 45 -2.73 -14.80 -22.17
N ARG A 46 -3.01 -15.41 -21.01
CA ARG A 46 -4.29 -15.23 -20.32
C ARG A 46 -4.50 -13.81 -19.81
N LEU A 47 -3.45 -13.17 -19.28
CA LEU A 47 -3.49 -11.77 -18.88
C LEU A 47 -3.84 -10.86 -20.06
N VAL A 48 -3.16 -11.04 -21.21
CA VAL A 48 -3.47 -10.26 -22.42
C VAL A 48 -4.90 -10.50 -22.90
N ALA A 49 -5.38 -11.74 -22.86
CA ALA A 49 -6.76 -12.06 -23.19
C ALA A 49 -7.75 -11.36 -22.24
N ALA A 50 -7.51 -11.42 -20.92
CA ALA A 50 -8.35 -10.82 -19.88
C ALA A 50 -8.46 -9.28 -19.99
N TRP A 51 -7.44 -8.63 -20.53
CA TRP A 51 -7.49 -7.20 -20.86
C TRP A 51 -8.23 -6.92 -22.17
N ARG A 52 -8.10 -7.79 -23.17
CA ARG A 52 -8.76 -7.62 -24.48
C ARG A 52 -10.25 -7.91 -24.44
N ASP A 53 -10.66 -8.89 -23.65
CA ASP A 53 -12.07 -9.29 -23.48
C ASP A 53 -12.80 -8.45 -22.43
N GLY A 54 -12.10 -7.53 -21.74
CA GLY A 54 -12.67 -6.67 -20.71
C GLY A 54 -12.92 -7.35 -19.37
N THR A 55 -12.44 -8.60 -19.17
CA THR A 55 -12.65 -9.33 -17.92
C THR A 55 -12.00 -8.64 -16.72
N ILE A 56 -10.78 -8.11 -16.86
CA ILE A 56 -10.00 -7.61 -15.71
C ILE A 56 -10.19 -6.11 -15.45
N GLU A 57 -10.45 -5.32 -16.48
CA GLU A 57 -10.56 -3.86 -16.42
C GLU A 57 -11.52 -3.33 -15.32
N PRO A 58 -12.79 -3.79 -15.24
CA PRO A 58 -13.72 -3.27 -14.23
C PRO A 58 -13.30 -3.61 -12.80
N HIS A 59 -12.67 -4.78 -12.61
CA HIS A 59 -12.12 -5.20 -11.32
C HIS A 59 -10.93 -4.33 -10.92
N VAL A 60 -10.01 -4.02 -11.85
CA VAL A 60 -8.90 -3.08 -11.60
C VAL A 60 -9.42 -1.71 -11.19
N ALA A 61 -10.40 -1.17 -11.92
CA ALA A 61 -10.96 0.15 -11.65
C ALA A 61 -11.63 0.23 -10.27
N THR A 62 -12.36 -0.83 -9.89
CA THR A 62 -13.01 -0.94 -8.58
C THR A 62 -11.96 -0.97 -7.46
N THR A 63 -11.00 -1.88 -7.53
CA THR A 63 -9.93 -2.00 -6.52
C THR A 63 -9.11 -0.72 -6.41
N LEU A 64 -8.79 -0.08 -7.54
CA LEU A 64 -8.05 1.18 -7.54
C LEU A 64 -8.84 2.29 -6.83
N THR A 65 -10.16 2.37 -7.05
CA THR A 65 -11.03 3.35 -6.37
C THR A 65 -11.05 3.11 -4.86
N GLU A 66 -11.19 1.86 -4.44
CA GLU A 66 -11.15 1.46 -3.04
C GLU A 66 -9.82 1.80 -2.36
N ILE A 67 -8.71 1.51 -3.05
CA ILE A 67 -7.36 1.84 -2.59
C ILE A 67 -7.20 3.34 -2.44
N LEU A 68 -7.53 4.14 -3.46
CA LEU A 68 -7.31 5.58 -3.43
C LEU A 68 -8.11 6.27 -2.33
N LEU A 69 -9.40 5.91 -2.20
CA LEU A 69 -10.26 6.49 -1.16
C LEU A 69 -9.83 6.05 0.24
N GLY A 70 -9.57 4.76 0.44
CA GLY A 70 -9.13 4.22 1.73
C GLY A 70 -7.77 4.76 2.14
N PHE A 71 -6.84 4.89 1.19
CA PHE A 71 -5.53 5.47 1.43
C PHE A 71 -5.63 6.96 1.78
N LEU A 72 -6.42 7.74 1.05
CA LEU A 72 -6.57 9.18 1.31
C LEU A 72 -7.19 9.45 2.69
N ILE A 73 -8.27 8.75 3.03
CA ILE A 73 -8.95 8.89 4.31
C ILE A 73 -8.06 8.37 5.45
N GLY A 74 -7.50 7.17 5.31
CA GLY A 74 -6.64 6.54 6.31
C GLY A 74 -5.38 7.34 6.58
N SER A 75 -4.68 7.80 5.53
CA SER A 75 -3.46 8.62 5.68
C SER A 75 -3.77 10.00 6.28
N GLY A 76 -4.86 10.65 5.88
CA GLY A 76 -5.28 11.92 6.47
C GLY A 76 -5.54 11.81 7.97
N LEU A 77 -6.32 10.82 8.38
CA LEU A 77 -6.59 10.54 9.81
C LEU A 77 -5.31 10.19 10.58
N ALA A 78 -4.43 9.42 9.95
CA ALA A 78 -3.17 9.00 10.53
C ALA A 78 -2.19 10.15 10.74
N LEU A 79 -2.07 11.07 9.78
CA LEU A 79 -1.22 12.26 9.89
C LEU A 79 -1.67 13.15 11.05
N VAL A 80 -2.99 13.41 11.15
CA VAL A 80 -3.56 14.21 12.23
C VAL A 80 -3.35 13.53 13.59
N THR A 81 -3.66 12.24 13.68
CA THR A 81 -3.53 11.49 14.94
C THR A 81 -2.07 11.34 15.35
N GLY A 82 -1.19 10.97 14.43
CA GLY A 82 0.25 10.84 14.67
C GLY A 82 0.88 12.14 15.14
N TYR A 83 0.50 13.27 14.56
CA TYR A 83 0.94 14.59 15.01
C TYR A 83 0.42 14.92 16.42
N ALA A 84 -0.85 14.63 16.71
CA ALA A 84 -1.43 14.83 18.05
C ALA A 84 -0.71 14.01 19.13
N LEU A 85 -0.39 12.74 18.83
CA LEU A 85 0.41 11.86 19.69
C LEU A 85 1.84 12.37 19.87
N ALA A 86 2.43 12.96 18.82
CA ALA A 86 3.76 13.54 18.91
C ALA A 86 3.81 14.71 19.90
N ARG A 87 2.77 15.56 19.88
CA ARG A 87 2.71 16.80 20.66
C ARG A 87 2.26 16.61 22.11
N SER A 88 1.37 15.64 22.37
CA SER A 88 0.77 15.46 23.69
C SER A 88 1.18 14.16 24.33
N ARG A 89 1.98 14.25 25.41
CA ARG A 89 2.33 13.10 26.27
C ARG A 89 1.09 12.44 26.87
N LEU A 90 0.03 13.23 27.13
CA LEU A 90 -1.24 12.69 27.62
C LEU A 90 -1.94 11.87 26.53
N ALA A 91 -2.02 12.41 25.30
CA ALA A 91 -2.63 11.70 24.18
C ALA A 91 -1.89 10.39 23.89
N GLU A 92 -0.55 10.40 23.88
CA GLU A 92 0.25 9.18 23.76
C GLU A 92 -0.08 8.19 24.88
N ARG A 93 -0.01 8.60 26.14
CA ARG A 93 -0.25 7.69 27.27
C ARG A 93 -1.64 7.08 27.24
N LEU A 94 -2.66 7.83 26.81
CA LEU A 94 -4.04 7.38 26.74
C LEU A 94 -4.32 6.53 25.50
N LEU A 95 -3.81 6.90 24.33
CA LEU A 95 -4.16 6.26 23.06
C LEU A 95 -3.24 5.11 22.66
N SER A 96 -1.96 5.12 23.05
CA SER A 96 -0.99 4.09 22.66
C SER A 96 -1.44 2.66 22.98
N PRO A 97 -2.01 2.34 24.15
CA PRO A 97 -2.49 0.98 24.43
C PRO A 97 -3.60 0.54 23.46
N TYR A 98 -4.53 1.44 23.11
CA TYR A 98 -5.62 1.16 22.18
C TYR A 98 -5.11 1.04 20.74
N LEU A 99 -4.12 1.84 20.35
CA LEU A 99 -3.50 1.73 19.03
C LEU A 99 -2.77 0.40 18.86
N VAL A 100 -2.03 -0.04 19.88
CA VAL A 100 -1.37 -1.35 19.90
C VAL A 100 -2.40 -2.48 19.86
N ALA A 101 -3.47 -2.39 20.67
CA ALA A 101 -4.54 -3.39 20.66
C ALA A 101 -5.25 -3.47 19.31
N ALA A 102 -5.55 -2.33 18.69
CA ALA A 102 -6.17 -2.28 17.38
C ALA A 102 -5.25 -2.81 16.27
N GLN A 103 -3.95 -2.54 16.34
CA GLN A 103 -2.96 -3.12 15.42
C GLN A 103 -2.79 -4.63 15.60
N ALA A 104 -2.86 -5.12 16.85
CA ALA A 104 -2.80 -6.55 17.15
C ALA A 104 -4.06 -7.31 16.72
N THR A 105 -5.18 -6.59 16.54
CA THR A 105 -6.43 -7.21 16.12
C THR A 105 -6.34 -7.56 14.63
N PRO A 106 -6.52 -8.85 14.25
CA PRO A 106 -6.45 -9.25 12.86
C PRO A 106 -7.60 -8.61 12.08
N ILE A 107 -7.28 -7.62 11.24
CA ILE A 107 -8.26 -6.91 10.42
C ILE A 107 -9.10 -7.86 9.55
N LEU A 108 -8.49 -8.98 9.12
CA LEU A 108 -9.16 -10.04 8.38
C LEU A 108 -10.38 -10.60 9.12
N ALA A 109 -10.30 -10.71 10.46
CA ALA A 109 -11.41 -11.17 11.29
C ALA A 109 -12.48 -10.09 11.49
N LEU A 110 -12.11 -8.81 11.41
CA LEU A 110 -13.05 -7.67 11.50
C LEU A 110 -13.76 -7.40 10.18
N ALA A 111 -13.16 -7.74 9.04
CA ALA A 111 -13.67 -7.41 7.72
C ALA A 111 -15.13 -7.87 7.49
N PRO A 112 -15.55 -9.10 7.86
CA PRO A 112 -16.95 -9.51 7.78
C PRO A 112 -17.90 -8.71 8.67
N LEU A 113 -17.46 -8.27 9.86
CA LEU A 113 -18.26 -7.42 10.74
C LEU A 113 -18.44 -6.02 10.16
N ILE A 114 -17.39 -5.47 9.58
CA ILE A 114 -17.46 -4.17 8.89
C ILE A 114 -18.39 -4.27 7.67
N ALA A 115 -18.32 -5.36 6.90
CA ALA A 115 -19.25 -5.61 5.80
C ALA A 115 -20.70 -5.79 6.29
N LEU A 116 -20.90 -6.40 7.47
CA LEU A 116 -22.23 -6.53 8.07
C LEU A 116 -22.79 -5.16 8.51
N TRP A 117 -21.97 -4.30 9.09
CA TRP A 117 -22.41 -3.00 9.60
C TRP A 117 -22.59 -1.94 8.52
N PHE A 118 -21.68 -1.89 7.54
CA PHE A 118 -21.64 -0.84 6.51
C PHE A 118 -22.07 -1.34 5.13
N GLY A 119 -22.49 -2.61 5.04
CA GLY A 119 -22.85 -3.28 3.79
C GLY A 119 -21.66 -3.76 2.96
N THR A 120 -21.95 -4.51 1.90
CA THR A 120 -20.96 -5.06 0.96
C THR A 120 -20.56 -4.10 -0.16
N GLY A 121 -20.99 -2.84 -0.10
CA GLY A 121 -20.60 -1.80 -1.06
C GLY A 121 -19.22 -1.19 -0.79
N LEU A 122 -18.93 -0.09 -1.48
CA LEU A 122 -17.65 0.65 -1.42
C LEU A 122 -17.24 1.06 0.01
N ALA A 123 -18.20 1.46 0.84
CA ALA A 123 -17.93 1.99 2.18
C ALA A 123 -17.15 1.02 3.07
N SER A 124 -17.52 -0.27 3.10
CA SER A 124 -16.80 -1.26 3.92
C SER A 124 -15.35 -1.46 3.47
N LYS A 125 -15.09 -1.49 2.16
CA LYS A 125 -13.72 -1.64 1.61
C LYS A 125 -12.86 -0.43 1.94
N VAL A 126 -13.41 0.76 1.79
CA VAL A 126 -12.73 2.02 2.15
C VAL A 126 -12.40 2.06 3.63
N ILE A 127 -13.31 1.63 4.53
CA ILE A 127 -13.06 1.58 5.97
C ILE A 127 -11.94 0.58 6.30
N ILE A 128 -12.02 -0.64 5.76
CA ILE A 128 -11.02 -1.69 6.00
C ILE A 128 -9.64 -1.24 5.50
N CYS A 129 -9.58 -0.71 4.28
CA CYS A 129 -8.36 -0.15 3.69
C CYS A 129 -7.80 1.00 4.55
N SER A 130 -8.66 1.95 4.96
CA SER A 130 -8.26 3.08 5.81
C SER A 130 -7.64 2.62 7.13
N LEU A 131 -8.26 1.65 7.80
CA LEU A 131 -7.76 1.11 9.08
C LEU A 131 -6.38 0.47 8.94
N ILE A 132 -6.14 -0.27 7.85
CA ILE A 132 -4.85 -0.92 7.59
C ILE A 132 -3.76 0.13 7.35
N VAL A 133 -4.06 1.15 6.54
CA VAL A 133 -3.14 2.22 6.18
C VAL A 133 -2.86 3.14 7.38
N PHE A 134 -3.84 3.30 8.27
CA PHE A 134 -3.79 4.26 9.36
C PHE A 134 -2.61 4.05 10.31
N PHE A 135 -2.40 2.83 10.80
CA PHE A 135 -1.40 2.55 11.84
C PHE A 135 0.05 2.84 11.43
N PRO A 136 0.58 2.30 10.32
CA PRO A 136 1.97 2.55 9.94
C PRO A 136 2.23 4.05 9.71
N ILE A 137 1.27 4.78 9.12
CA ILE A 137 1.40 6.22 8.87
C ILE A 137 1.34 7.00 10.19
N ALA A 138 0.44 6.67 11.10
CA ALA A 138 0.29 7.38 12.37
C ALA A 138 1.54 7.23 13.24
N VAL A 139 2.08 6.01 13.31
CA VAL A 139 3.31 5.72 14.05
C VAL A 139 4.51 6.42 13.41
N ALA A 140 4.69 6.31 12.09
CA ALA A 140 5.78 6.98 11.38
C ALA A 140 5.72 8.51 11.54
N THR A 141 4.52 9.08 11.53
CA THR A 141 4.31 10.52 11.76
C THR A 141 4.68 10.91 13.18
N MET A 142 4.22 10.13 14.18
CA MET A 142 4.56 10.38 15.58
C MET A 142 6.08 10.32 15.82
N VAL A 143 6.74 9.28 15.31
CA VAL A 143 8.19 9.10 15.45
C VAL A 143 8.94 10.18 14.67
N GLY A 144 8.52 10.49 13.44
CA GLY A 144 9.10 11.54 12.60
C GLY A 144 9.12 12.89 13.28
N VAL A 145 7.97 13.34 13.78
CA VAL A 145 7.85 14.65 14.47
C VAL A 145 8.69 14.70 15.75
N ARG A 146 8.83 13.57 16.47
CA ARG A 146 9.67 13.49 17.68
C ARG A 146 11.16 13.39 17.41
N SER A 147 11.55 12.92 16.23
CA SER A 147 12.94 12.78 15.81
C SER A 147 13.58 14.10 15.35
N VAL A 148 12.78 15.16 15.20
CA VAL A 148 13.26 16.50 14.86
C VAL A 148 14.25 16.98 15.90
N ASP A 149 15.41 17.44 15.45
CA ASP A 149 16.51 17.85 16.32
C ASP A 149 16.09 18.94 17.31
N ARG A 150 16.40 18.72 18.58
CA ARG A 150 16.16 19.71 19.64
C ARG A 150 16.94 20.99 19.40
N GLN A 151 18.13 20.92 18.80
CA GLN A 151 18.93 22.10 18.46
C GLN A 151 18.20 22.98 17.43
N LEU A 152 17.56 22.39 16.41
CA LEU A 152 16.73 23.12 15.45
C LEU A 152 15.57 23.86 16.14
N LEU A 153 14.93 23.22 17.12
CA LEU A 153 13.85 23.83 17.90
C LEU A 153 14.35 24.94 18.84
N GLU A 154 15.53 24.78 19.43
CA GLU A 154 16.18 25.80 20.27
C GLU A 154 16.58 27.04 19.46
N VAL A 155 17.14 26.85 18.27
CA VAL A 155 17.41 27.94 17.32
C VAL A 155 16.11 28.69 17.00
N GLY A 156 15.03 27.97 16.70
CA GLY A 156 13.71 28.57 16.50
C GLY A 156 13.24 29.44 17.68
N ARG A 157 13.50 29.01 18.93
CA ARG A 157 13.17 29.80 20.13
C ARG A 157 14.00 31.07 20.24
N VAL A 158 15.30 31.03 19.92
CA VAL A 158 16.18 32.22 19.91
C VAL A 158 15.65 33.26 18.91
N TYR A 159 15.20 32.81 17.73
CA TYR A 159 14.59 33.67 16.71
C TYR A 159 13.11 34.03 16.98
N ARG A 160 12.56 33.67 18.15
CA ARG A 160 11.15 33.89 18.53
C ARG A 160 10.16 33.36 17.48
N ALA A 161 10.47 32.20 16.89
CA ALA A 161 9.60 31.57 15.91
C ALA A 161 8.22 31.28 16.50
N THR A 162 7.16 31.66 15.79
CA THR A 162 5.79 31.37 16.20
C THR A 162 5.50 29.87 16.14
N PRO A 163 4.48 29.35 16.86
CA PRO A 163 4.12 27.93 16.78
C PRO A 163 3.88 27.43 15.36
N LEU A 164 3.30 28.28 14.49
CA LEU A 164 3.09 27.98 13.08
C LEU A 164 4.42 27.90 12.30
N GLN A 165 5.38 28.78 12.59
CA GLN A 165 6.72 28.74 11.99
C GLN A 165 7.49 27.50 12.44
N VAL A 166 7.41 27.14 13.73
CA VAL A 166 8.01 25.91 14.25
C VAL A 166 7.44 24.69 13.54
N LEU A 167 6.11 24.60 13.40
CA LEU A 167 5.46 23.51 12.71
C LEU A 167 5.88 23.42 11.23
N THR A 168 5.72 24.52 10.48
CA THR A 168 5.86 24.51 9.02
C THR A 168 7.31 24.57 8.53
N ARG A 169 8.23 25.17 9.30
CA ARG A 169 9.62 25.39 8.86
C ARG A 169 10.63 24.48 9.54
N LEU A 170 10.32 23.92 10.71
CA LEU A 170 11.24 23.05 11.45
C LEU A 170 10.72 21.62 11.50
N GLU A 171 9.51 21.41 12.03
CA GLU A 171 9.01 20.07 12.32
C GLU A 171 8.56 19.29 11.09
N ILE A 172 7.68 19.86 10.27
CA ILE A 172 7.21 19.19 9.05
C ILE A 172 8.39 18.82 8.14
N PRO A 173 9.34 19.73 7.86
CA PRO A 173 10.52 19.38 7.06
C PRO A 173 11.40 18.29 7.68
N GLY A 174 11.68 18.36 8.99
CA GLY A 174 12.52 17.37 9.67
C GLY A 174 11.86 16.00 9.78
N ALA A 175 10.54 15.95 9.88
CA ALA A 175 9.76 14.72 9.97
C ALA A 175 9.41 14.10 8.62
N LEU A 176 9.48 14.88 7.53
CA LEU A 176 9.00 14.49 6.20
C LEU A 176 9.57 13.16 5.70
N PRO A 177 10.88 12.87 5.82
CA PRO A 177 11.44 11.59 5.36
C PRO A 177 10.84 10.38 6.09
N LEU A 178 10.62 10.49 7.41
CA LEU A 178 10.00 9.42 8.20
C LEU A 178 8.51 9.28 7.87
N ILE A 179 7.79 10.40 7.73
CA ILE A 179 6.38 10.41 7.32
C ILE A 179 6.23 9.71 5.96
N PHE A 180 7.04 10.06 4.97
CA PHE A 180 7.01 9.42 3.66
C PHE A 180 7.38 7.94 3.71
N GLY A 181 8.31 7.53 4.57
CA GLY A 181 8.55 6.11 4.85
C GLY A 181 7.29 5.37 5.29
N GLY A 182 6.53 5.95 6.22
CA GLY A 182 5.24 5.42 6.67
C GLY A 182 4.17 5.42 5.58
N ILE A 183 4.04 6.50 4.82
CA ILE A 183 3.12 6.63 3.69
C ILE A 183 3.42 5.57 2.63
N ARG A 184 4.69 5.29 2.36
CA ARG A 184 5.12 4.28 1.38
C ARG A 184 4.72 2.87 1.81
N VAL A 185 4.95 2.52 3.08
CA VAL A 185 4.47 1.27 3.67
C VAL A 185 2.95 1.21 3.60
N GLY A 186 2.25 2.27 4.02
CA GLY A 186 0.80 2.38 3.96
C GLY A 186 0.25 2.17 2.54
N ALA A 187 0.87 2.75 1.51
CA ALA A 187 0.42 2.63 0.12
C ALA A 187 0.48 1.17 -0.37
N THR A 188 1.53 0.43 0.00
CA THR A 188 1.62 -1.01 -0.33
C THR A 188 0.58 -1.85 0.42
N LEU A 189 0.31 -1.51 1.69
CA LEU A 189 -0.69 -2.19 2.51
C LEU A 189 -2.14 -1.84 2.12
N ALA A 190 -2.36 -0.69 1.50
CA ALA A 190 -3.69 -0.28 0.99
C ALA A 190 -4.24 -1.29 -0.02
N VAL A 191 -3.37 -1.84 -0.87
CA VAL A 191 -3.73 -2.88 -1.85
C VAL A 191 -4.22 -4.14 -1.14
N ILE A 192 -3.50 -4.58 -0.10
CA ILE A 192 -3.91 -5.71 0.74
C ILE A 192 -5.25 -5.40 1.41
N GLY A 193 -5.44 -4.16 1.89
CA GLY A 193 -6.67 -3.76 2.54
C GLY A 193 -7.90 -3.75 1.64
N ALA A 194 -7.77 -3.30 0.39
CA ALA A 194 -8.84 -3.40 -0.59
C ALA A 194 -9.20 -4.87 -0.86
N ILE A 195 -8.21 -5.74 -1.09
CA ILE A 195 -8.45 -7.19 -1.33
C ILE A 195 -9.14 -7.86 -0.14
N ILE A 196 -8.73 -7.56 1.10
CA ILE A 196 -9.39 -8.08 2.30
C ILE A 196 -10.83 -7.58 2.37
N GLY A 197 -11.07 -6.32 2.04
CA GLY A 197 -12.41 -5.74 1.99
C GLY A 197 -13.29 -6.41 0.94
N GLU A 198 -12.77 -6.65 -0.25
CA GLU A 198 -13.46 -7.34 -1.35
C GLU A 198 -13.81 -8.79 -0.98
N TRP A 199 -12.95 -9.48 -0.23
CA TRP A 199 -13.23 -10.82 0.28
C TRP A 199 -14.33 -10.88 1.35
N ALA A 200 -14.55 -9.80 2.09
CA ALA A 200 -15.64 -9.70 3.05
C ALA A 200 -17.03 -9.54 2.38
N GLY A 201 -17.07 -9.54 1.05
CA GLY A 201 -18.28 -9.53 0.24
C GLY A 201 -18.28 -8.35 -0.72
N GLY A 202 -18.48 -8.61 -2.01
CA GLY A 202 -18.50 -7.61 -3.08
C GLY A 202 -18.72 -8.29 -4.43
N GLU A 203 -19.15 -7.52 -5.42
CA GLU A 203 -19.46 -8.02 -6.77
C GLU A 203 -18.34 -7.73 -7.78
N SER A 204 -17.47 -6.77 -7.48
CA SER A 204 -16.37 -6.33 -8.33
C SER A 204 -15.10 -6.10 -7.50
N GLY A 205 -13.94 -6.11 -8.15
CA GLY A 205 -12.62 -6.00 -7.53
C GLY A 205 -11.70 -7.20 -7.81
N LEU A 206 -10.39 -6.98 -7.79
CA LEU A 206 -9.37 -8.00 -8.12
C LEU A 206 -9.36 -9.16 -7.12
N GLY A 207 -9.64 -8.91 -5.85
CA GLY A 207 -9.88 -9.91 -4.81
C GLY A 207 -11.12 -10.75 -5.08
N VAL A 208 -12.20 -10.16 -5.61
CA VAL A 208 -13.37 -10.91 -6.10
C VAL A 208 -12.98 -11.77 -7.30
N LEU A 209 -12.21 -11.22 -8.25
CA LEU A 209 -11.75 -11.94 -9.44
C LEU A 209 -10.88 -13.16 -9.09
N ILE A 210 -10.04 -13.06 -8.06
CA ILE A 210 -9.30 -14.22 -7.52
C ILE A 210 -10.27 -15.32 -7.06
N ASN A 211 -11.34 -14.96 -6.36
CA ASN A 211 -12.31 -15.93 -5.83
C ASN A 211 -13.11 -16.57 -6.96
N LEU A 212 -13.50 -15.80 -7.98
CA LEU A 212 -14.17 -16.29 -9.18
C LEU A 212 -13.27 -17.24 -9.99
N ALA A 213 -12.02 -16.85 -10.23
CA ALA A 213 -11.03 -17.65 -10.94
C ALA A 213 -10.77 -19.00 -10.25
N ARG A 214 -10.69 -18.99 -8.91
CA ARG A 214 -10.44 -20.18 -8.08
C ARG A 214 -11.64 -21.11 -7.96
N GLY A 215 -12.81 -20.54 -7.66
CA GLY A 215 -13.98 -21.30 -7.23
C GLY A 215 -14.94 -21.65 -8.37
N SER A 216 -15.25 -20.67 -9.23
CA SER A 216 -16.31 -20.81 -10.24
C SER A 216 -15.76 -21.14 -11.63
N LEU A 217 -14.68 -20.48 -12.04
CA LEU A 217 -14.11 -20.61 -13.38
C LEU A 217 -13.05 -21.71 -13.48
N PHE A 218 -12.47 -22.14 -12.35
CA PHE A 218 -11.31 -23.05 -12.30
C PHE A 218 -10.18 -22.62 -13.25
N ASP A 219 -10.00 -21.30 -13.41
CA ASP A 219 -9.04 -20.66 -14.31
C ASP A 219 -7.81 -20.22 -13.51
N THR A 220 -6.94 -21.19 -13.19
CA THR A 220 -5.68 -20.92 -12.48
C THR A 220 -4.79 -19.91 -13.21
N PRO A 221 -4.64 -19.93 -14.56
CA PRO A 221 -3.95 -18.87 -15.28
C PRO A 221 -4.49 -17.47 -15.00
N LEU A 222 -5.82 -17.27 -14.96
CA LEU A 222 -6.44 -15.99 -14.60
C LEU A 222 -6.17 -15.61 -13.14
N LEU A 223 -6.18 -16.58 -12.22
CA LEU A 223 -5.81 -16.34 -10.82
C LEU A 223 -4.40 -15.76 -10.71
N PHE A 224 -3.41 -16.39 -11.36
CA PHE A 224 -2.03 -15.89 -11.40
C PHE A 224 -1.92 -14.53 -12.09
N ALA A 225 -2.62 -14.32 -13.21
CA ALA A 225 -2.66 -13.05 -13.91
C ALA A 225 -3.23 -11.92 -13.02
N THR A 226 -4.26 -12.22 -12.23
CA THR A 226 -4.87 -11.28 -11.28
C THR A 226 -3.91 -10.94 -10.14
N LEU A 227 -3.21 -11.94 -9.58
CA LEU A 227 -2.17 -11.73 -8.56
C LEU A 227 -1.02 -10.87 -9.08
N LEU A 228 -0.56 -11.09 -10.32
CA LEU A 228 0.45 -10.24 -10.95
C LEU A 228 -0.05 -8.81 -11.15
N THR A 229 -1.32 -8.63 -11.50
CA THR A 229 -1.94 -7.30 -11.64
C THR A 229 -2.00 -6.57 -10.29
N ILE A 230 -2.37 -7.26 -9.22
CA ILE A 230 -2.32 -6.74 -7.84
C ILE A 230 -0.89 -6.33 -7.45
N ALA A 231 0.09 -7.18 -7.72
CA ALA A 231 1.48 -6.89 -7.41
C ALA A 231 1.99 -5.67 -8.19
N ALA A 232 1.64 -5.58 -9.48
CA ALA A 232 1.96 -4.43 -10.32
C ALA A 232 1.32 -3.14 -9.79
N LEU A 233 0.08 -3.20 -9.30
CA LEU A 233 -0.61 -2.06 -8.71
C LEU A 233 0.09 -1.57 -7.43
N GLY A 234 0.48 -2.49 -6.54
CA GLY A 234 1.23 -2.15 -5.33
C GLY A 234 2.60 -1.54 -5.63
N VAL A 235 3.32 -2.08 -6.62
CA VAL A 235 4.58 -1.52 -7.09
C VAL A 235 4.38 -0.13 -7.70
N ALA A 236 3.35 0.07 -8.51
CA ALA A 236 3.03 1.37 -9.10
C ALA A 236 2.73 2.43 -8.04
N LEU A 237 1.95 2.08 -7.01
CA LEU A 237 1.67 2.98 -5.87
C LEU A 237 2.93 3.30 -5.07
N TYR A 238 3.79 2.32 -4.81
CA TYR A 238 5.08 2.54 -4.16
C TYR A 238 5.92 3.57 -4.92
N TRP A 239 6.08 3.38 -6.24
CA TRP A 239 6.85 4.30 -7.08
C TRP A 239 6.22 5.67 -7.17
N LEU A 240 4.88 5.77 -7.22
CA LEU A 240 4.18 7.04 -7.19
C LEU A 240 4.51 7.83 -5.92
N ILE A 241 4.43 7.20 -4.74
CA ILE A 241 4.79 7.85 -3.47
C ILE A 241 6.27 8.24 -3.45
N LEU A 242 7.15 7.39 -3.95
CA LEU A 242 8.59 7.69 -4.01
C LEU A 242 8.89 8.89 -4.91
N LEU A 243 8.21 9.02 -6.05
CA LEU A 243 8.32 10.18 -6.93
C LEU A 243 7.85 11.46 -6.24
N VAL A 244 6.71 11.39 -5.54
CA VAL A 244 6.18 12.53 -4.76
C VAL A 244 7.14 12.92 -3.63
N GLU A 245 7.71 11.95 -2.94
CA GLU A 245 8.72 12.17 -1.90
C GLU A 245 9.97 12.85 -2.47
N HIS A 246 10.51 12.38 -3.60
CA HIS A 246 11.67 13.01 -4.23
C HIS A 246 11.41 14.45 -4.65
N GLN A 247 10.21 14.78 -5.11
CA GLN A 247 9.86 16.15 -5.47
C GLN A 247 9.75 17.07 -4.24
N LEU A 248 9.26 16.55 -3.11
CA LEU A 248 9.01 17.36 -1.91
C LEU A 248 10.22 17.43 -0.95
N VAL A 249 11.03 16.36 -0.90
CA VAL A 249 12.22 16.25 -0.04
C VAL A 249 13.51 16.60 -0.80
N GLY A 250 13.55 16.34 -2.11
CA GLY A 250 14.76 16.45 -2.95
C GLY A 250 15.30 17.85 -3.19
N GLU A 251 14.67 18.91 -2.68
CA GLU A 251 15.20 20.29 -2.76
C GLU A 251 15.99 20.73 -1.50
N ARG A 252 16.24 19.84 -0.53
CA ARG A 252 16.88 20.23 0.75
C ARG A 252 18.12 19.42 1.15
N GLY A 253 18.76 18.74 0.20
CA GLY A 253 20.05 18.05 0.38
C GLY A 253 21.16 18.70 -0.41
#